data_AF-A0AAJ1UB70-F1
#
_entry.id   AF-A0AAJ1UB70-F1
#
_cell.length_a   1.000
_cell.length_b   1.000
_cell.length_c   1.000
_cell.angle_alpha   90.00
_cell.angle_beta   90.00
_cell.angle_gamma   90.00
#
_symmetry.space_group_name_H-M   'P 1'
#
loop_
_entity.id
_entity.type
_entity.pdbx_description
1 polymer ?
#
loop_
_entity_poly.entity_id
_entity_poly.type
_entity_poly.pdbx_seq_one_letter_code
_entity_poly.pdbx_strand_id
1 'polypeptide(L)'
;MKDKVVFLDRDGTINKEVNYLYKPQDFEFIPNAPKAIKIFHELGYKVIVITNQAGVARGYYKETDIEILHNYVDDLLKEEGTY
;
A
#
# COMPACT_ATOMS: atom_id res chain seq x y z
N MET A 1 -15.17 23.30 -3.41
CA MET A 1 -15.00 22.11 -4.27
C MET A 1 -15.15 20.87 -3.42
N LYS A 2 -15.67 19.76 -3.97
CA LYS A 2 -15.64 18.47 -3.28
C LYS A 2 -14.23 17.88 -3.40
N ASP A 3 -13.73 17.31 -2.31
CA ASP A 3 -12.49 16.54 -2.33
C ASP A 3 -12.65 15.33 -3.26
N LYS A 4 -11.70 15.13 -4.17
CA LYS A 4 -11.60 13.90 -4.96
C LYS A 4 -10.83 12.88 -4.14
N VAL A 5 -11.37 11.67 -4.01
CA VAL A 5 -10.75 10.61 -3.22
C VAL A 5 -10.82 9.31 -4.01
N VAL A 6 -9.73 8.55 -4.01
CA VAL A 6 -9.68 7.17 -4.51
C VAL A 6 -9.29 6.26 -3.36
N PHE A 7 -10.05 5.18 -3.20
CA PHE A 7 -9.77 4.13 -2.23
C PHE A 7 -9.17 2.95 -2.97
N LEU A 8 -8.00 2.49 -2.53
CA LEU A 8 -7.28 1.38 -3.14
C LEU A 8 -7.13 0.25 -2.12
N ASP A 9 -7.29 -0.98 -2.58
CA ASP A 9 -6.79 -2.13 -1.84
C ASP A 9 -5.25 -2.19 -1.91
N ARG A 10 -4.62 -2.96 -1.03
CA ARG A 10 -3.16 -3.13 -0.98
C ARG A 10 -2.72 -4.39 -1.70
N ASP A 11 -3.12 -5.55 -1.17
CA ASP A 11 -2.69 -6.85 -1.67
C ASP A 11 -3.46 -7.22 -2.95
N GLY A 12 -2.75 -7.58 -4.02
CA GLY A 12 -3.33 -7.79 -5.34
C GLY A 12 -3.71 -6.52 -6.12
N THR A 13 -3.51 -5.33 -5.55
CA THR A 13 -3.81 -4.03 -6.21
C THR A 13 -2.58 -3.13 -6.29
N ILE A 14 -1.92 -2.84 -5.16
CA ILE A 14 -0.68 -2.05 -5.10
C ILE A 14 0.54 -2.99 -5.14
N ASN A 15 0.52 -4.05 -4.35
CA ASN A 15 1.54 -5.10 -4.33
C ASN A 15 0.99 -6.42 -4.83
N LYS A 16 1.88 -7.33 -5.22
CA LYS A 16 1.51 -8.71 -5.53
C LYS A 16 0.86 -9.34 -4.30
N GLU A 17 -0.19 -10.12 -4.53
CA GLU A 17 -0.81 -10.92 -3.49
C GLU A 17 0.19 -11.95 -2.97
N VAL A 18 0.51 -11.86 -1.67
CA VAL A 18 1.29 -12.85 -0.93
C VAL A 18 0.47 -13.17 0.30
N ASN A 19 0.14 -14.46 0.47
CA ASN A 19 -0.66 -14.92 1.61
C ASN A 19 -0.05 -14.40 2.91
N TYR A 20 -0.77 -13.51 3.60
CA TYR A 20 -0.36 -12.94 4.88
C TYR A 20 0.94 -12.13 4.79
N LEU A 21 1.04 -11.18 3.84
CA LEU A 21 2.21 -10.32 3.69
C LEU A 21 2.44 -9.41 4.92
N TYR A 22 3.59 -9.59 5.59
CA TYR A 22 4.04 -8.75 6.71
C TYR A 22 5.53 -8.40 6.68
N LYS A 23 6.32 -9.02 5.79
CA LYS A 23 7.76 -8.80 5.70
C LYS A 23 8.09 -7.88 4.53
N PRO A 24 8.87 -6.81 4.75
CA PRO A 24 9.34 -5.93 3.68
C PRO A 24 10.03 -6.66 2.53
N GLN A 25 10.77 -7.73 2.82
CA GLN A 25 11.53 -8.48 1.80
C GLN A 25 10.63 -9.27 0.84
N ASP A 26 9.40 -9.55 1.24
CA ASP A 26 8.41 -10.26 0.41
C ASP A 26 7.52 -9.28 -0.38
N PHE A 27 7.67 -7.97 -0.17
CA PHE A 27 6.91 -6.95 -0.85
C PHE A 27 7.43 -6.73 -2.27
N GLU A 28 6.51 -6.74 -3.23
CA GLU A 28 6.81 -6.36 -4.61
C GLU A 28 5.61 -5.60 -5.20
N PHE A 29 5.87 -4.42 -5.78
CA PHE A 29 4.84 -3.67 -6.47
C PHE A 29 4.26 -4.48 -7.64
N ILE A 30 2.96 -4.32 -7.86
CA ILE A 30 2.38 -4.63 -9.16
C ILE A 30 2.95 -3.64 -10.18
N PRO A 31 3.35 -4.09 -11.38
CA PRO A 31 3.90 -3.20 -12.40
C PRO A 31 3.00 -1.99 -12.67
N ASN A 32 3.59 -0.80 -12.64
CA ASN A 32 2.93 0.51 -12.79
C ASN A 32 1.99 0.95 -11.64
N ALA A 33 1.85 0.21 -10.55
CA ALA A 33 1.03 0.66 -9.42
C ALA A 33 1.51 2.01 -8.82
N PRO A 34 2.82 2.25 -8.59
CA PRO A 34 3.31 3.56 -8.14
C PRO A 34 3.00 4.68 -9.15
N LYS A 35 3.15 4.40 -10.45
CA LYS A 35 2.81 5.33 -11.52
C LYS A 35 1.33 5.72 -11.51
N ALA A 36 0.43 4.76 -11.26
CA ALA A 36 -1.00 5.04 -11.14
C ALA A 36 -1.32 5.93 -9.93
N ILE A 37 -0.70 5.65 -8.78
CA ILE A 37 -0.82 6.48 -7.56
C ILE A 37 -0.36 7.92 -7.84
N LYS A 38 0.79 8.08 -8.50
CA LYS A 38 1.29 9.39 -8.93
C LYS A 38 0.28 10.16 -9.80
N ILE A 39 -0.29 9.50 -10.81
CA ILE A 39 -1.31 10.10 -11.67
C ILE A 39 -2.54 10.54 -10.86
N PHE A 40 -2.98 9.75 -9.87
CA PHE A 40 -4.09 10.17 -8.99
C PHE A 40 -3.76 11.45 -8.23
N HIS A 41 -2.57 11.56 -7.65
CA HIS A 41 -2.13 12.77 -6.98
C HIS A 41 -2.05 13.97 -7.94
N GLU A 42 -1.48 13.80 -9.14
CA GLU A 42 -1.41 14.85 -10.18
C GLU A 42 -2.80 15.33 -10.62
N LEU A 43 -3.81 14.44 -10.60
CA LEU A 43 -5.21 14.77 -10.91
C LEU A 43 -5.99 15.38 -9.72
N GLY A 44 -5.32 15.58 -8.59
CA GLY A 44 -5.87 16.18 -7.37
C GLY A 44 -6.71 15.23 -6.52
N TYR A 45 -6.49 13.91 -6.61
CA TYR A 45 -7.12 12.95 -5.71
C TYR A 45 -6.31 12.81 -4.41
N LYS A 46 -7.01 12.60 -3.30
CA LYS A 46 -6.45 11.96 -2.11
C LYS A 46 -6.48 10.44 -2.35
N VAL A 47 -5.33 9.78 -2.22
CA VAL A 47 -5.24 8.32 -2.28
C VAL A 47 -5.33 7.76 -0.86
N ILE A 48 -6.28 6.85 -0.62
CA ILE A 48 -6.45 6.19 0.68
C ILE A 48 -6.34 4.69 0.46
N VAL A 49 -5.40 4.06 1.14
CA VAL A 49 -5.26 2.60 1.12
C VAL A 49 -6.15 1.99 2.21
N ILE A 50 -6.96 1.01 1.83
CA ILE A 50 -7.80 0.22 2.75
C ILE A 50 -7.41 -1.24 2.56
N THR A 51 -6.99 -1.92 3.62
CA THR A 51 -6.54 -3.32 3.53
C THR A 51 -6.99 -4.13 4.75
N ASN A 52 -7.29 -5.42 4.53
CA ASN A 52 -7.62 -6.36 5.59
C ASN A 52 -6.39 -7.17 6.01
N GLN A 53 -5.92 -6.96 7.25
CA GLN A 53 -4.73 -7.65 7.78
C GLN A 53 -5.10 -8.77 8.76
N ALA A 54 -5.89 -9.72 8.26
CA ALA A 54 -6.47 -10.78 9.08
C ALA A 54 -5.44 -11.80 9.62
N GLY A 55 -4.16 -11.71 9.21
CA GLY A 55 -3.06 -12.47 9.79
C GLY A 55 -2.75 -12.07 11.24
N VAL A 56 -3.06 -10.83 11.64
CA VAL A 56 -2.92 -10.36 13.04
C VAL A 56 -3.84 -11.16 13.96
N ALA A 57 -5.13 -11.23 13.64
CA ALA A 57 -6.11 -11.96 14.44
C ALA A 57 -5.85 -13.48 14.48
N ARG A 58 -5.15 -14.01 13.47
CA ARG A 58 -4.74 -15.42 13.39
C ARG A 58 -3.41 -15.73 14.09
N GLY A 59 -2.71 -14.71 14.58
CA GLY A 59 -1.42 -14.86 15.27
C GLY A 59 -0.24 -15.18 14.35
N TYR A 60 -0.34 -14.91 13.06
CA TYR A 60 0.77 -15.14 12.11
C TYR A 60 1.86 -14.08 12.21
N TYR A 61 1.48 -12.86 12.59
CA TYR A 61 2.36 -11.72 12.81
C TYR A 61 1.68 -10.71 13.75
N LYS A 62 2.44 -9.74 14.24
CA LYS A 62 1.96 -8.67 15.13
C LYS A 62 1.53 -7.45 14.32
N GLU A 63 0.73 -6.60 14.94
CA GLU A 63 0.38 -5.29 14.38
C GLU A 63 1.62 -4.43 14.08
N THR A 64 2.64 -4.50 14.94
CA THR A 64 3.92 -3.82 14.73
C THR A 64 4.65 -4.28 13.47
N ASP A 65 4.47 -5.54 13.05
CA ASP A 65 5.07 -6.04 11.81
C ASP A 65 4.40 -5.40 10.59
N ILE A 66 3.09 -5.13 10.67
CA ILE A 66 2.35 -4.40 9.64
C ILE A 66 2.74 -2.93 9.61
N GLU A 67 2.95 -2.28 10.76
CA GLU A 67 3.46 -0.91 10.80
C GLU A 67 4.84 -0.80 10.12
N ILE A 68 5.73 -1.77 10.36
CA ILE A 68 7.04 -1.83 9.70
C ILE A 68 6.88 -1.97 8.18
N LEU A 69 5.98 -2.87 7.74
CA LEU A 69 5.69 -3.02 6.32
C LEU A 69 5.12 -1.73 5.71
N HIS A 70 4.18 -1.07 6.37
CA HIS A 70 3.60 0.17 5.86
C HIS A 70 4.62 1.30 5.74
N ASN A 71 5.49 1.48 6.75
CA ASN A 71 6.57 2.46 6.67
C ASN A 71 7.52 2.16 5.51
N TYR A 72 7.86 0.89 5.29
CA TYR A 72 8.67 0.48 4.16
C TYR A 72 8.01 0.81 2.81
N VAL A 73 6.71 0.55 2.66
CA VAL A 73 5.96 0.88 1.45
C VAL A 73 5.87 2.39 1.22
N ASP A 74 5.66 3.17 2.28
CA ASP A 74 5.65 4.64 2.20
C ASP A 74 7.00 5.18 1.72
N ASP A 75 8.12 4.62 2.20
CA ASP A 75 9.45 5.01 1.76
C ASP A 75 9.70 4.66 0.28
N LEU A 76 9.29 3.47 -0.16
CA LEU A 76 9.35 3.09 -1.58
C LEU A 76 8.50 4.03 -2.47
N LEU A 77 7.30 4.39 -2.04
CA LEU A 77 6.42 5.29 -2.78
C LEU A 77 7.00 6.72 -2.86
N LYS A 78 7.71 7.18 -1.82
CA LYS A 78 8.48 8.45 -1.88
C LYS A 78 9.60 8.38 -2.91
N GLU A 79 10.33 7.27 -2.97
CA GLU A 79 11.40 7.06 -3.96
C GLU A 79 10.86 7.07 -5.41
N GLU A 80 9.65 6.54 -5.62
CA GLU A 80 8.92 6.60 -6.90
C GLU A 80 8.37 8.01 -7.24
N GLY A 81 8.53 8.98 -6.33
CA GLY A 81 8.07 10.36 -6.50
C GLY A 81 6.54 10.46 -6.54
N THR A 82 5.85 9.62 -5.76
CA THR A 82 4.40 9.72 -5.62
C THR A 82 3.97 10.77 -4.61
N TYR A 83 4.83 11.21 -3.70
CA TYR A 83 4.53 12.25 -2.70
C TYR A 83 5.06 13.63 -3.11
#